data_AF-A0A970L166-F1
#
_entry.id   AF-A0A970L166-F1
#
_cell.length_a   1.000
_cell.length_b   1.000
_cell.length_c   1.000
_cell.angle_alpha   90.00
_cell.angle_beta   90.00
_cell.angle_gamma   90.00
#
_symmetry.space_group_name_H-M   'P 1'
#
loop_
_entity.id
_entity.type
_entity.pdbx_description
1 polymer ?
#
loop_
_entity_poly.entity_id
_entity_poly.type
_entity_poly.pdbx_seq_one_letter_code
_entity_poly.pdbx_strand_id
1 'polypeptide(L)'
;MTKFKPSRLHGHLLLVWTAAVVAVIVSGCMGSAGVIKIEGETLMDRVAYGPGYPNDPPTFMDEVIAPAGSEGTGPYFGIQDLTFYQPTDQPPLSGGWHAMLWSGVVGSAAEGKFIVPHSAGKHLYNVKYVTLGADDYGVVRVSVDGIVLGEFDCYSPEFSTLEFANLGPIELGPGEHVVRLEIVGNRT
;
A
#
# COMPACT_ATOMS: atom_id res chain seq x y z
N MET A 1 -12.61 -10.59 -25.40
CA MET A 1 -13.40 -9.66 -24.56
C MET A 1 -14.48 -10.46 -23.84
N THR A 2 -14.16 -11.00 -22.67
CA THR A 2 -15.12 -11.81 -21.90
C THR A 2 -15.68 -10.91 -20.81
N LYS A 3 -16.96 -10.54 -20.95
CA LYS A 3 -17.68 -9.72 -19.98
C LYS A 3 -17.86 -10.50 -18.67
N PHE A 4 -17.30 -9.98 -17.59
CA PHE A 4 -17.62 -10.43 -16.24
C PHE A 4 -19.04 -9.98 -15.90
N LYS A 5 -19.90 -10.93 -15.48
CA LYS A 5 -21.27 -10.65 -15.04
C LYS A 5 -21.42 -11.28 -13.65
N PRO A 6 -21.46 -10.50 -12.55
CA PRO A 6 -21.59 -11.09 -11.23
C PRO A 6 -23.03 -11.54 -11.02
N SER A 7 -23.21 -12.83 -10.73
CA SER A 7 -24.49 -13.40 -10.30
C SER A 7 -24.71 -13.14 -8.81
N ARG A 8 -25.86 -12.53 -8.49
CA ARG A 8 -26.39 -12.41 -7.13
C ARG A 8 -26.78 -13.78 -6.58
N LEU A 9 -26.29 -14.14 -5.40
CA LEU A 9 -26.93 -15.13 -4.52
C LEU A 9 -26.91 -14.63 -3.08
N HIS A 10 -28.02 -14.86 -2.38
CA HIS A 10 -28.40 -14.31 -1.08
C HIS A 10 -27.80 -15.14 0.08
N GLY A 11 -27.30 -14.45 1.09
CA GLY A 11 -26.86 -14.99 2.38
C GLY A 11 -25.92 -13.98 3.04
N HIS A 12 -26.40 -13.25 4.05
CA HIS A 12 -25.69 -12.14 4.68
C HIS A 12 -24.40 -12.61 5.41
N LEU A 13 -23.31 -12.68 4.67
CA LEU A 13 -21.96 -12.40 5.16
C LEU A 13 -21.39 -11.39 4.16
N LEU A 14 -21.45 -10.10 4.50
CA LEU A 14 -20.80 -9.06 3.72
C LEU A 14 -19.29 -9.29 3.90
N LEU A 15 -18.70 -10.11 3.02
CA LEU A 15 -17.25 -10.24 2.91
C LEU A 15 -16.75 -8.92 2.33
N VAL A 16 -16.41 -8.00 3.24
CA VAL A 16 -15.68 -6.78 2.91
C VAL A 16 -14.24 -7.23 2.73
N TRP A 17 -13.82 -7.29 1.47
CA TRP A 17 -12.40 -7.34 1.13
C TRP A 17 -11.82 -5.98 1.50
N THR A 18 -10.53 -5.91 1.80
CA THR A 18 -9.82 -4.66 2.08
C THR A 18 -8.44 -4.76 1.47
N ALA A 19 -8.31 -4.25 0.25
CA ALA A 19 -7.01 -4.06 -0.35
C ALA A 19 -6.55 -2.61 -0.14
N ALA A 20 -5.25 -2.44 0.05
CA ALA A 20 -4.59 -1.14 0.05
C ALA A 20 -3.45 -1.23 -0.95
N VAL A 21 -3.40 -0.29 -1.88
CA VAL A 21 -2.42 -0.28 -2.97
C VAL A 21 -1.58 0.99 -2.84
N VAL A 22 -0.28 0.90 -2.58
CA VAL A 22 0.46 2.03 -2.02
C VAL A 22 1.70 2.42 -2.83
N ALA A 23 1.81 3.73 -3.07
CA ALA A 23 3.00 4.46 -3.44
C ALA A 23 3.29 5.51 -2.35
N VAL A 24 4.48 5.50 -1.74
CA VAL A 24 4.89 6.55 -0.78
C VAL A 24 6.03 7.36 -1.40
N ILE A 25 5.80 8.64 -1.65
CA ILE A 25 6.79 9.56 -2.21
C ILE A 25 7.24 10.51 -1.12
N VAL A 26 8.54 10.56 -0.87
CA VAL A 26 9.18 11.28 0.21
C VAL A 26 10.10 12.34 -0.39
N SER A 27 9.76 13.63 -0.28
CA SER A 27 10.49 14.73 -0.92
C SER A 27 11.10 15.67 0.13
N GLY A 28 12.42 15.92 0.06
CA GLY A 28 13.08 16.81 1.02
C GLY A 28 12.59 18.27 0.97
N CYS A 29 12.65 18.96 2.11
CA CYS A 29 12.02 20.28 2.28
C CYS A 29 12.94 21.49 1.95
N MET A 30 14.23 21.31 1.64
CA MET A 30 15.16 22.44 1.43
C MET A 30 16.19 22.20 0.31
N GLY A 31 16.19 23.08 -0.71
CA GLY A 31 17.34 23.54 -1.52
C GLY A 31 18.09 22.57 -2.43
N SER A 32 18.19 21.29 -2.08
CA SER A 32 18.85 20.22 -2.86
C SER A 32 18.23 18.85 -2.53
N ALA A 33 16.92 18.86 -2.31
CA ALA A 33 16.15 17.74 -1.79
C ALA A 33 16.02 16.60 -2.80
N GLY A 34 16.65 15.45 -2.50
CA GLY A 34 16.33 14.20 -3.17
C GLY A 34 14.87 13.82 -2.95
N VAL A 35 14.21 13.39 -4.02
CA VAL A 35 12.93 12.69 -3.93
C VAL A 35 13.26 11.21 -3.75
N ILE A 36 12.89 10.65 -2.60
CA ILE A 36 12.92 9.20 -2.35
C ILE A 36 11.52 8.70 -2.68
N LYS A 37 11.40 7.95 -3.76
CA LYS A 37 10.17 7.24 -4.07
C LYS A 37 10.28 5.85 -3.48
N ILE A 38 9.35 5.52 -2.60
CA ILE A 38 9.16 4.18 -2.05
C ILE A 38 8.08 3.53 -2.91
N GLU A 39 8.55 2.81 -3.91
CA GLU A 39 7.77 2.13 -4.95
C GLU A 39 7.86 0.61 -4.74
N GLY A 40 6.96 -0.17 -5.35
CA GLY A 40 6.90 -1.62 -5.14
C GLY A 40 8.24 -2.32 -5.34
N GLU A 41 8.96 -2.05 -6.44
CA GLU A 41 10.27 -2.66 -6.72
C GLU A 41 11.37 -2.26 -5.73
N THR A 42 11.21 -1.14 -5.02
CA THR A 42 12.21 -0.65 -4.06
C THR A 42 12.02 -1.22 -2.65
N LEU A 43 10.90 -1.90 -2.40
CA LEU A 43 10.59 -2.49 -1.09
C LEU A 43 11.28 -3.84 -0.92
N MET A 44 12.26 -3.86 -0.03
CA MET A 44 13.02 -5.04 0.38
C MET A 44 12.41 -5.65 1.65
N ASP A 45 12.81 -6.89 2.00
CA ASP A 45 12.49 -7.57 3.27
C ASP A 45 11.01 -7.44 3.70
N ARG A 46 10.10 -7.64 2.75
CA ARG A 46 8.67 -7.46 2.93
C ARG A 46 8.08 -8.54 3.85
N VAL A 47 7.19 -8.15 4.76
CA VAL A 47 6.53 -9.06 5.71
C VAL A 47 5.07 -8.67 5.88
N ALA A 48 4.18 -9.65 6.05
CA ALA A 48 2.78 -9.43 6.41
C ALA A 48 2.47 -9.99 7.81
N TYR A 49 1.61 -9.29 8.55
CA TYR A 49 1.25 -9.57 9.94
C TYR A 49 -0.26 -9.52 10.13
N GLY A 50 -0.76 -10.28 11.09
CA GLY A 50 -2.13 -10.16 11.58
C GLY A 50 -3.00 -11.35 11.21
N PRO A 51 -4.33 -11.24 11.43
CA PRO A 51 -5.23 -12.37 11.37
C PRO A 51 -5.47 -12.90 9.94
N GLY A 52 -5.57 -14.23 9.88
CA GLY A 52 -5.88 -15.12 8.76
C GLY A 52 -7.07 -14.73 7.86
N TYR A 53 -6.92 -13.86 6.85
CA TYR A 53 -7.91 -13.74 5.75
C TYR A 53 -7.37 -12.94 4.55
N PRO A 54 -7.69 -13.34 3.31
CA PRO A 54 -8.52 -14.48 2.89
C PRO A 54 -7.76 -15.81 2.77
N ASN A 55 -8.45 -16.88 2.36
CA ASN A 55 -7.87 -18.23 2.28
C ASN A 55 -6.88 -18.43 1.12
N ASP A 56 -6.92 -17.56 0.11
CA ASP A 56 -6.08 -17.69 -1.09
C ASP A 56 -5.41 -16.36 -1.43
N PRO A 57 -4.15 -16.40 -1.90
CA PRO A 57 -3.47 -15.21 -2.39
C PRO A 57 -4.19 -14.66 -3.63
N PRO A 58 -4.23 -13.33 -3.80
CA PRO A 58 -4.76 -12.74 -5.02
C PRO A 58 -3.91 -13.16 -6.23
N THR A 59 -4.56 -13.65 -7.29
CA THR A 59 -3.88 -14.17 -8.50
C THR A 59 -3.27 -13.08 -9.39
N PHE A 60 -3.46 -11.81 -9.02
CA PHE A 60 -3.05 -10.65 -9.81
C PHE A 60 -1.85 -9.91 -9.20
N MET A 61 -1.30 -10.41 -8.09
CA MET A 61 0.01 -10.00 -7.58
C MET A 61 1.10 -10.83 -8.27
N ASP A 62 2.20 -10.19 -8.67
CA ASP A 62 3.33 -10.86 -9.30
C ASP A 62 4.24 -11.54 -8.28
N GLU A 63 4.41 -10.92 -7.10
CA GLU A 63 5.24 -11.45 -6.03
C GLU A 63 4.52 -11.34 -4.68
N VAL A 64 3.81 -12.43 -4.34
CA VAL A 64 3.01 -12.55 -3.12
C VAL A 64 3.85 -13.06 -1.95
N ILE A 65 3.71 -12.40 -0.81
CA ILE A 65 4.25 -12.80 0.48
C ILE A 65 3.07 -13.16 1.38
N ALA A 66 3.07 -14.42 1.80
CA ALA A 66 2.14 -14.93 2.80
C ALA A 66 2.53 -14.41 4.20
N PRO A 67 1.58 -14.32 5.14
CA PRO A 67 1.88 -13.94 6.50
C PRO A 67 2.83 -14.95 7.14
N ALA A 68 3.70 -14.46 8.04
CA ALA A 68 4.64 -15.31 8.74
C ALA A 68 3.90 -16.33 9.62
N GLY A 69 3.96 -17.61 9.26
CA GLY A 69 3.50 -18.71 10.11
C GLY A 69 2.05 -19.17 9.96
N SER A 70 1.28 -18.74 8.95
CA SER A 70 -0.03 -19.32 8.65
C SER A 70 -0.13 -19.84 7.22
N GLU A 71 -0.18 -21.16 7.07
CA GLU A 71 -0.49 -21.80 5.79
C GLU A 71 -1.96 -21.54 5.43
N GLY A 72 -2.20 -21.01 4.22
CA GLY A 72 -3.53 -20.98 3.61
C GLY A 72 -4.52 -19.93 4.13
N THR A 73 -4.07 -18.91 4.87
CA THR A 73 -4.88 -17.71 5.18
C THR A 73 -4.00 -16.46 5.24
N GLY A 74 -4.49 -15.33 4.72
CA GLY A 74 -3.84 -14.01 4.64
C GLY A 74 -3.64 -13.33 6.00
N PRO A 75 -3.20 -12.08 6.08
CA PRO A 75 -3.12 -11.12 4.99
C PRO A 75 -1.95 -11.39 4.06
N TYR A 76 -2.14 -11.12 2.77
CA TYR A 76 -1.08 -11.22 1.77
C TYR A 76 -0.49 -9.84 1.50
N PHE A 77 0.80 -9.76 1.32
CA PHE A 77 1.48 -8.54 0.91
C PHE A 77 2.29 -8.81 -0.35
N GLY A 78 2.23 -7.95 -1.36
CA GLY A 78 2.92 -8.24 -2.60
C GLY A 78 3.16 -7.04 -3.47
N ILE A 79 3.92 -7.27 -4.53
CA ILE A 79 4.06 -6.31 -5.63
C ILE A 79 3.06 -6.68 -6.72
N GLN A 80 2.40 -5.66 -7.25
CA GLN A 80 1.55 -5.75 -8.43
C GLN A 80 2.08 -4.81 -9.52
N ASP A 81 2.37 -5.35 -10.69
CA ASP A 81 2.55 -4.62 -11.93
C ASP A 81 1.18 -4.11 -12.40
N LEU A 82 1.04 -2.79 -12.57
CA LEU A 82 -0.14 -2.14 -13.14
C LEU A 82 0.18 -1.38 -14.43
N THR A 83 1.36 -1.59 -15.03
CA THR A 83 1.72 -0.99 -16.32
C THR A 83 0.69 -1.30 -17.42
N PHE A 84 0.02 -2.45 -17.32
CA PHE A 84 -1.03 -2.85 -18.28
C PHE A 84 -2.40 -2.21 -18.03
N TYR A 85 -2.64 -1.60 -16.87
CA TYR A 85 -3.96 -1.11 -16.46
C TYR A 85 -4.00 0.40 -16.20
N GLN A 86 -2.86 1.09 -16.18
CA GLN A 86 -2.84 2.53 -15.97
C GLN A 86 -3.45 3.28 -17.17
N PRO A 87 -4.44 4.18 -16.92
CA PRO A 87 -4.96 5.05 -17.95
C PRO A 87 -3.83 5.86 -18.59
N THR A 88 -3.83 5.99 -19.92
CA THR A 88 -2.77 6.70 -20.67
C THR A 88 -2.64 8.18 -20.29
N ASP A 89 -3.66 8.75 -19.67
CA ASP A 89 -3.73 10.12 -19.18
C ASP A 89 -3.27 10.28 -17.72
N GLN A 90 -2.87 9.20 -17.05
CA GLN A 90 -2.31 9.25 -15.70
C GLN A 90 -0.82 8.89 -15.70
N PRO A 91 0.05 9.64 -14.99
CA PRO A 91 1.44 9.24 -14.84
C PRO A 91 1.50 7.87 -14.15
N PRO A 92 2.46 7.01 -14.52
CA PRO A 92 2.57 5.71 -13.90
C PRO A 92 2.80 5.86 -12.41
N LEU A 93 1.82 5.41 -11.63
CA LEU A 93 1.95 5.30 -10.18
C LEU A 93 3.14 4.37 -9.91
N SER A 94 4.12 4.89 -9.18
CA SER A 94 5.32 4.13 -8.79
C SER A 94 6.05 3.45 -9.95
N GLY A 95 6.17 4.11 -11.11
CA GLY A 95 6.84 3.52 -12.28
C GLY A 95 6.14 2.29 -12.87
N GLY A 96 4.89 2.01 -12.45
CA GLY A 96 4.12 0.83 -12.84
C GLY A 96 3.95 -0.20 -11.73
N TRP A 97 4.63 -0.05 -10.58
CA TRP A 97 4.73 -1.10 -9.55
C TRP A 97 4.18 -0.70 -8.20
N HIS A 98 3.28 -1.50 -7.66
CA HIS A 98 2.50 -1.13 -6.49
C HIS A 98 2.70 -2.12 -5.35
N ALA A 99 2.91 -1.61 -4.14
CA ALA A 99 2.86 -2.44 -2.94
C ALA A 99 1.40 -2.64 -2.56
N MET A 100 0.94 -3.87 -2.42
CA MET A 100 -0.45 -4.16 -2.10
C MET A 100 -0.57 -5.04 -0.87
N LEU A 101 -1.27 -4.54 0.14
CA LEU A 101 -1.74 -5.30 1.30
C LEU A 101 -3.15 -5.78 1.00
N TRP A 102 -3.33 -7.10 0.91
CA TRP A 102 -4.60 -7.76 0.69
C TRP A 102 -5.04 -8.46 1.98
N SER A 103 -6.05 -7.88 2.63
CA SER A 103 -6.64 -8.40 3.87
C SER A 103 -8.17 -8.26 3.85
N GLY A 104 -8.87 -8.89 4.80
CA GLY A 104 -10.26 -8.54 5.12
C GLY A 104 -10.46 -8.24 6.60
N VAL A 105 -9.37 -7.98 7.34
CA VAL A 105 -9.43 -7.88 8.80
C VAL A 105 -8.63 -6.68 9.32
N VAL A 106 -9.29 -5.90 10.19
CA VAL A 106 -8.65 -4.83 10.95
C VAL A 106 -7.54 -5.39 11.84
N GLY A 107 -6.40 -4.71 11.88
CA GLY A 107 -5.18 -5.15 12.56
C GLY A 107 -4.23 -5.95 11.67
N SER A 108 -4.63 -6.30 10.44
CA SER A 108 -3.68 -6.77 9.44
C SER A 108 -2.73 -5.66 9.02
N ALA A 109 -1.48 -6.01 8.79
CA ALA A 109 -0.46 -5.07 8.40
C ALA A 109 0.57 -5.68 7.46
N ALA A 110 1.29 -4.81 6.78
CA ALA A 110 2.45 -5.16 5.98
C ALA A 110 3.58 -4.17 6.25
N GLU A 111 4.80 -4.67 6.20
CA GLU A 111 6.02 -3.88 6.27
C GLU A 111 6.87 -4.14 5.04
N GLY A 112 7.56 -3.10 4.59
CA GLY A 112 8.62 -3.19 3.61
C GLY A 112 9.74 -2.22 3.96
N LYS A 113 10.96 -2.58 3.59
CA LYS A 113 12.14 -1.78 3.86
C LYS A 113 12.56 -0.99 2.64
N PHE A 114 13.06 0.22 2.88
CA PHE A 114 13.67 1.06 1.85
C PHE A 114 14.96 1.69 2.37
N ILE A 115 15.83 2.09 1.45
CA ILE A 115 17.13 2.68 1.79
C ILE A 115 17.14 4.17 1.43
N VAL A 116 17.47 5.01 2.42
CA VAL A 116 17.86 6.40 2.19
C VAL A 116 19.36 6.41 1.84
N PRO A 117 19.78 6.92 0.67
CA PRO A 117 21.19 6.89 0.26
C PRO A 117 22.11 7.61 1.24
N HIS A 118 23.32 7.08 1.46
CA HIS A 118 24.35 7.73 2.29
C HIS A 118 24.66 9.17 1.89
N SER A 119 24.57 9.50 0.60
CA SER A 119 24.77 10.85 0.07
C SER A 119 23.62 11.80 0.39
N ALA A 120 22.46 11.31 0.82
CA ALA A 120 21.28 12.14 1.05
C ALA A 120 21.41 13.01 2.30
N GLY A 121 22.17 12.61 3.33
CA GLY A 121 22.22 13.32 4.61
C GLY A 121 20.98 13.08 5.48
N LYS A 122 20.91 13.73 6.66
CA LYS A 122 19.73 13.71 7.52
C LYS A 122 18.84 14.93 7.23
N HIS A 123 17.61 14.71 6.80
CA HIS A 123 16.71 15.79 6.38
C HIS A 123 15.27 15.57 6.82
N LEU A 124 14.51 16.66 6.85
CA LEU A 124 13.05 16.63 6.87
C LEU A 124 12.54 16.37 5.46
N TYR A 125 11.75 15.31 5.33
CA TYR A 125 11.08 14.93 4.10
C TYR A 125 9.56 15.06 4.25
N ASN A 126 8.92 15.68 3.28
CA ASN A 126 7.47 15.66 3.14
C ASN A 126 7.05 14.34 2.51
N VAL A 127 6.05 13.70 3.11
CA VAL A 127 5.50 12.46 2.57
C VAL A 127 4.22 12.73 1.79
N LYS A 128 4.11 12.08 0.63
CA LYS A 128 2.91 11.94 -0.20
C LYS A 128 2.58 10.45 -0.23
N TYR A 129 1.31 10.12 -0.01
CA TYR A 129 0.77 8.79 -0.17
C TYR A 129 -0.18 8.80 -1.36
N VAL A 130 0.02 7.89 -2.30
CA VAL A 130 -0.88 7.69 -3.44
C VAL A 130 -1.36 6.25 -3.43
N THR A 131 -2.66 6.07 -3.60
CA THR A 131 -3.30 4.75 -3.60
C THR A 131 -4.35 4.63 -4.67
N LEU A 132 -4.72 3.40 -4.99
CA LEU A 132 -6.00 3.14 -5.64
C LEU A 132 -7.10 3.20 -4.59
N GLY A 133 -8.29 3.63 -5.00
CA GLY A 133 -9.51 3.51 -4.22
C GLY A 133 -10.55 2.68 -4.95
N ALA A 134 -11.26 1.85 -4.21
CA ALA A 134 -12.35 1.00 -4.71
C ALA A 134 -13.41 0.78 -3.62
N ASP A 135 -14.53 0.14 -3.97
CA ASP A 135 -15.71 0.07 -3.10
C ASP A 135 -15.57 -0.97 -1.97
N ASP A 136 -14.52 -1.78 -2.06
CA ASP A 136 -14.02 -2.79 -1.13
C ASP A 136 -12.68 -2.39 -0.50
N TYR A 137 -12.35 -1.10 -0.42
CA TYR A 137 -11.14 -0.63 0.27
C TYR A 137 -11.52 -0.03 1.63
N GLY A 138 -10.59 -0.13 2.58
CA GLY A 138 -10.78 0.27 3.98
C GLY A 138 -9.92 1.46 4.38
N VAL A 139 -9.82 1.69 5.69
CA VAL A 139 -8.98 2.76 6.26
C VAL A 139 -7.60 2.20 6.56
N VAL A 140 -6.58 2.85 6.01
CA VAL A 140 -5.17 2.44 6.11
C VAL A 140 -4.40 3.46 6.92
N ARG A 141 -3.68 3.00 7.95
CA ARG A 141 -2.66 3.77 8.64
C ARG A 141 -1.31 3.57 7.98
N VAL A 142 -0.64 4.67 7.66
CA VAL A 142 0.74 4.65 7.13
C VAL A 142 1.68 5.15 8.22
N SER A 143 2.77 4.42 8.43
CA SER A 143 3.86 4.85 9.31
C SER A 143 5.23 4.56 8.71
N VAL A 144 6.23 5.34 9.10
CA VAL A 144 7.64 5.12 8.76
C VAL A 144 8.44 5.11 10.05
N ASP A 145 9.26 4.07 10.27
CA ASP A 145 9.99 3.81 11.51
C ASP A 145 9.11 3.90 12.77
N GLY A 146 7.86 3.46 12.65
CA GLY A 146 6.86 3.53 13.72
C GLY A 146 6.23 4.92 13.94
N ILE A 147 6.68 5.96 13.24
CA ILE A 147 6.06 7.29 13.26
C ILE A 147 4.83 7.28 12.35
N VAL A 148 3.65 7.45 12.94
CA VAL A 148 2.38 7.51 12.20
C VAL A 148 2.29 8.81 11.40
N LEU A 149 2.10 8.68 10.10
CA LEU A 149 1.95 9.79 9.15
C LEU A 149 0.48 10.15 8.90
N GLY A 150 -0.43 9.20 9.12
CA GLY A 150 -1.86 9.44 9.04
C GLY A 150 -2.67 8.16 8.84
N GLU A 151 -3.99 8.34 8.84
CA GLU A 151 -4.99 7.34 8.52
C GLU A 151 -5.79 7.84 7.31
N PHE A 152 -5.95 6.97 6.32
CA PHE A 152 -6.48 7.33 5.01
C PHE A 152 -7.61 6.39 4.64
N ASP A 153 -8.78 6.95 4.39
CA ASP A 153 -9.90 6.21 3.81
C ASP A 153 -9.61 5.97 2.33
N CYS A 154 -9.36 4.71 1.99
CA CYS A 154 -9.11 4.29 0.62
C CYS A 154 -10.41 3.90 -0.11
N TYR A 155 -11.58 4.04 0.52
CA TYR A 155 -12.85 3.78 -0.13
C TYR A 155 -13.10 4.75 -1.29
N SER A 156 -13.55 4.19 -2.41
CA SER A 156 -14.14 4.98 -3.49
C SER A 156 -15.27 4.18 -4.14
N PRO A 157 -16.44 4.78 -4.42
CA PRO A 157 -17.53 4.09 -5.11
C PRO A 157 -17.16 3.67 -6.54
N GLU A 158 -16.12 4.28 -7.11
CA GLU A 158 -15.55 3.94 -8.41
C GLU A 158 -14.04 3.70 -8.29
N PHE A 159 -13.52 2.80 -9.11
CA PHE A 159 -12.08 2.57 -9.17
C PHE A 159 -11.36 3.86 -9.60
N SER A 160 -10.50 4.39 -8.74
CA SER A 160 -9.87 5.70 -8.94
C SER A 160 -8.51 5.79 -8.25
N THR A 161 -7.74 6.82 -8.60
CA THR A 161 -6.49 7.16 -7.92
C THR A 161 -6.80 8.19 -6.83
N LEU A 162 -6.39 7.90 -5.59
CA LEU A 162 -6.48 8.80 -4.44
C LEU A 162 -5.09 9.31 -4.09
N GLU A 163 -4.96 10.64 -3.97
CA GLU A 163 -3.70 11.28 -3.58
C GLU A 163 -3.83 12.02 -2.25
N PHE A 164 -2.99 11.63 -1.29
CA PHE A 164 -2.87 12.25 0.02
C PHE A 164 -1.51 12.93 0.13
N ALA A 165 -1.47 14.25 -0.07
CA ALA A 165 -0.24 15.03 -0.03
C ALA A 165 -0.02 15.68 1.35
N ASN A 166 1.25 16.01 1.65
CA ASN A 166 1.65 16.76 2.83
C ASN A 166 1.24 16.09 4.15
N LEU A 167 1.54 14.80 4.30
CA LEU A 167 1.22 14.01 5.50
C LEU A 167 2.01 14.45 6.76
N GLY A 168 2.83 15.50 6.62
CA GLY A 168 3.75 15.98 7.64
C GLY A 168 5.21 15.64 7.29
N PRO A 169 6.16 16.42 7.81
CA PRO A 169 7.56 16.15 7.63
C PRO A 169 8.00 15.02 8.56
N ILE A 170 8.76 14.07 8.03
CA ILE A 170 9.50 13.08 8.81
C ILE A 170 10.99 13.32 8.67
N GLU A 171 11.72 13.22 9.77
CA GLU A 171 13.19 13.29 9.74
C GLU A 171 13.76 11.90 9.46
N LEU A 172 14.42 11.73 8.32
CA LEU A 172 15.11 10.49 7.97
C LEU A 172 16.60 10.75 7.82
N GLY A 173 17.42 9.81 8.27
CA GLY A 173 18.86 9.78 8.03
C GLY A 173 19.19 8.81 6.92
N PRO A 174 20.47 8.64 6.56
CA PRO A 174 20.85 7.56 5.66
C PRO A 174 20.75 6.18 6.32
N GLY A 175 20.42 5.17 5.52
CA GLY A 175 20.33 3.79 5.96
C GLY A 175 18.98 3.16 5.68
N GLU A 176 18.72 2.07 6.39
CA GLU A 176 17.50 1.28 6.29
C GLU A 176 16.37 1.91 7.10
N HIS A 177 15.20 1.97 6.48
CA HIS A 177 13.97 2.47 7.07
C HIS A 177 12.82 1.51 6.77
N VAL A 178 11.82 1.49 7.64
CA VAL A 178 10.66 0.61 7.50
C VAL A 178 9.43 1.45 7.22
N VAL A 179 8.73 1.17 6.12
CA VAL A 179 7.36 1.64 5.91
C VAL A 179 6.40 0.54 6.33
N ARG A 180 5.35 0.92 7.06
CA ARG A 180 4.29 0.02 7.50
C ARG A 180 2.93 0.53 7.04
N LEU A 181 2.14 -0.40 6.52
CA LEU A 181 0.74 -0.24 6.18
C LEU A 181 -0.07 -1.08 7.16
N GLU A 182 -1.09 -0.51 7.78
CA GLU A 182 -1.97 -1.21 8.72
C GLU A 182 -3.43 -0.93 8.37
N ILE A 183 -4.26 -1.97 8.31
CA ILE A 183 -5.70 -1.83 8.18
C ILE A 183 -6.26 -1.48 9.55
N VAL A 184 -6.78 -0.27 9.72
CA VAL A 184 -7.24 0.25 11.01
C VAL A 184 -8.75 0.45 11.09
N GLY A 185 -9.43 0.36 9.95
CA GLY A 185 -10.87 0.50 9.90
C GLY A 185 -11.46 0.02 8.59
N ASN A 186 -12.78 -0.08 8.58
CA ASN A 186 -13.57 -0.24 7.37
C ASN A 186 -13.93 1.15 6.82
N ARG A 187 -14.33 1.20 5.54
CA ARG A 187 -14.78 2.42 4.84
C ARG A 187 -15.62 3.36 5.72
N THR A 188 -15.39 4.67 5.60
CA THR A 188 -16.18 5.72 6.25
C THR A 188 -17.27 6.31 5.36
#